data_AF-A0A7Y8NU54-F1
#
_entry.id   AF-A0A7Y8NU54-F1
#
_cell.length_a   1.000
_cell.length_b   1.000
_cell.length_c   1.000
_cell.angle_alpha   90.00
_cell.angle_beta   90.00
_cell.angle_gamma   90.00
#
_symmetry.space_group_name_H-M   'P 1'
#
loop_
_entity.id
_entity.type
_entity.pdbx_description
1 polymer ?
#
loop_
_entity_poly.entity_id
_entity_poly.type
_entity_poly.pdbx_seq_one_letter_code
_entity_poly.pdbx_strand_id
1 'polypeptide(L)'
;MKNLKMSIQLFLIGYVIATTVGFVTYYINIKLMWITIFTLMPVVFGYLFYLYLKKAKCIGPEILKETNRLVILWIVLSFLFDALFYILMVPILFNQKPNWTFFIDQSPWIWLNYTTIFILGHVSRFIYLKNIHE
;
A
#
# COMPACT_ATOMS: atom_id res chain seq x y z
N MET A 1 -16.24 4.80 6.27
CA MET A 1 -14.86 4.82 6.75
C MET A 1 -14.83 5.76 7.94
N LYS A 2 -14.37 5.35 9.12
CA LYS A 2 -14.43 6.18 10.33
C LYS A 2 -13.56 7.43 10.24
N ASN A 3 -12.39 7.35 9.60
CA ASN A 3 -11.52 8.51 9.40
C ASN A 3 -10.78 8.44 8.05
N LEU A 4 -11.40 8.99 7.00
CA LEU A 4 -10.83 8.99 5.66
C LEU A 4 -9.49 9.75 5.58
N LYS A 5 -9.39 10.91 6.23
CA LYS A 5 -8.16 11.72 6.22
C LYS A 5 -6.98 10.94 6.80
N MET A 6 -7.18 10.27 7.93
CA MET A 6 -6.14 9.44 8.56
C MET A 6 -5.76 8.24 7.68
N SER A 7 -6.74 7.60 7.03
CA SER A 7 -6.48 6.50 6.10
C SER A 7 -5.57 6.93 4.96
N ILE A 8 -5.86 8.07 4.33
CA ILE A 8 -5.04 8.63 3.25
C ILE A 8 -3.65 9.02 3.76
N GLN A 9 -3.56 9.67 4.92
CA GLN A 9 -2.27 10.05 5.52
C GLN A 9 -1.38 8.83 5.78
N LEU A 10 -1.92 7.77 6.37
CA LEU A 10 -1.17 6.54 6.64
C LEU A 10 -0.75 5.85 5.34
N PHE A 11 -1.61 5.83 4.33
CA PHE A 11 -1.24 5.33 3.00
C PHE A 11 -0.07 6.12 2.41
N LEU A 12 -0.14 7.46 2.42
CA LEU A 12 0.92 8.32 1.89
C LEU A 12 2.25 8.13 2.63
N ILE A 13 2.20 7.96 3.97
CA ILE A 13 3.41 7.65 4.75
C ILE A 13 4.01 6.31 4.28
N GLY A 14 3.20 5.26 4.16
CA GLY A 14 3.66 3.96 3.66
C GLY A 14 4.23 4.06 2.25
N TYR A 15 3.57 4.80 1.36
CA TYR A 15 4.00 5.03 -0.01
C TYR A 15 5.33 5.78 -0.09
N VAL A 16 5.51 6.85 0.69
CA VAL A 16 6.77 7.62 0.74
C VAL A 16 7.91 6.75 1.26
N ILE A 17 7.67 5.94 2.30
CA ILE A 17 8.67 4.98 2.81
C ILE A 17 9.02 3.98 1.70
N ALA A 18 8.03 3.42 1.01
CA ALA A 18 8.21 2.49 -0.10
C ALA A 18 9.09 3.06 -1.20
N THR A 19 8.71 4.23 -1.69
CA THR A 19 9.41 4.91 -2.79
C THR A 19 10.82 5.30 -2.39
N THR A 20 11.02 5.84 -1.18
CA THR A 20 12.35 6.26 -0.72
C THR A 20 13.28 5.07 -0.54
N VAL A 21 12.82 4.01 0.14
CA VAL A 21 13.62 2.81 0.37
C VAL A 21 13.92 2.10 -0.96
N GLY A 22 12.91 1.95 -1.81
CA GLY A 22 13.07 1.37 -3.14
C GLY A 22 14.08 2.14 -3.99
N PHE A 23 13.98 3.47 -4.02
CA PHE A 23 14.92 4.31 -4.74
C PHE A 23 16.35 4.18 -4.19
N VAL A 24 16.56 4.34 -2.88
CA VAL A 24 17.89 4.24 -2.27
C VAL A 24 18.52 2.88 -2.53
N THR A 25 17.76 1.80 -2.34
CA THR A 25 18.26 0.43 -2.56
C THR A 25 18.50 0.11 -4.03
N TYR A 26 17.73 0.70 -4.95
CA TYR A 26 17.96 0.59 -6.40
C TYR A 26 19.34 1.11 -6.80
N TYR A 27 19.75 2.28 -6.29
CA TYR A 27 21.09 2.86 -6.58
C TYR A 27 22.23 2.00 -6.05
N ILE A 28 21.98 1.20 -5.02
CA ILE A 28 22.98 0.27 -4.48
C ILE A 28 23.01 -1.01 -5.30
N ASN A 29 21.86 -1.69 -5.43
CA ASN A 29 21.73 -2.94 -6.15
C ASN A 29 20.26 -3.30 -6.42
N ILE A 30 19.94 -3.64 -7.67
CA ILE A 30 18.57 -4.01 -8.07
C ILE A 30 17.99 -5.23 -7.33
N LYS A 31 18.81 -6.25 -7.01
CA LYS A 31 18.36 -7.41 -6.24
C LYS A 31 18.06 -7.03 -4.80
N LEU A 32 18.90 -6.17 -4.21
CA LEU A 32 18.69 -5.66 -2.86
C LEU A 32 17.40 -4.84 -2.78
N MET A 33 17.09 -4.04 -3.81
CA MET A 33 15.83 -3.31 -3.91
C MET A 33 14.63 -4.24 -3.80
N TRP A 34 14.57 -5.27 -4.65
CA TRP A 34 13.46 -6.20 -4.65
C TRP A 34 13.31 -6.94 -3.32
N ILE A 35 14.40 -7.46 -2.77
CA ILE A 35 14.37 -8.14 -1.46
C ILE A 35 13.82 -7.19 -0.40
N THR A 36 14.36 -5.97 -0.34
CA THR A 36 13.97 -4.99 0.68
C THR A 36 12.51 -4.58 0.54
N ILE A 37 12.03 -4.34 -0.68
CA ILE A 37 10.62 -3.99 -0.94
C ILE A 37 9.72 -5.16 -0.50
N PHE A 38 10.05 -6.40 -0.88
CA PHE A 38 9.22 -7.56 -0.54
C PHE A 38 9.25 -7.94 0.93
N THR A 39 10.27 -7.55 1.70
CA THR A 39 10.33 -7.84 3.15
C THR A 39 9.83 -6.68 4.01
N LEU A 40 10.24 -5.45 3.68
CA LEU A 40 9.95 -4.28 4.50
C LEU A 40 8.53 -3.77 4.28
N MET A 41 8.04 -3.74 3.03
CA MET A 41 6.73 -3.18 2.73
C MET A 41 5.60 -3.93 3.42
N PRO A 42 5.58 -5.28 3.46
CA PRO A 42 4.51 -5.97 4.17
C PRO A 42 4.46 -5.63 5.66
N VAL A 43 5.63 -5.48 6.28
CA VAL A 43 5.74 -5.10 7.70
C VAL A 43 5.23 -3.69 7.93
N VAL A 44 5.67 -2.73 7.11
CA VAL A 44 5.26 -1.32 7.22
C VAL A 44 3.77 -1.18 6.98
N PHE A 45 3.23 -1.72 5.89
CA PHE A 45 1.81 -1.62 5.58
C PHE A 45 0.94 -2.37 6.59
N GLY A 46 1.34 -3.56 7.04
CA GLY A 46 0.65 -4.28 8.11
C GLY A 46 0.59 -3.45 9.40
N TYR A 47 1.70 -2.84 9.80
CA TYR A 47 1.73 -1.94 10.96
C TYR A 47 0.79 -0.73 10.77
N LEU A 48 0.78 -0.11 9.59
CA LEU A 48 -0.08 1.05 9.31
C LEU A 48 -1.57 0.67 9.29
N PHE A 49 -1.93 -0.52 8.79
CA PHE A 49 -3.28 -1.08 8.90
C PHE A 49 -3.69 -1.24 10.37
N TYR A 50 -2.85 -1.87 11.18
CA TYR A 50 -3.08 -2.03 12.62
C TYR A 50 -3.23 -0.67 13.32
N LEU A 51 -2.34 0.28 13.01
CA LEU A 51 -2.35 1.62 13.58
C LEU A 51 -3.65 2.37 13.24
N TYR A 52 -4.14 2.24 12.01
CA TYR A 52 -5.44 2.79 11.63
C TYR A 52 -6.56 2.20 12.47
N LEU A 53 -6.66 0.87 12.55
CA LEU A 53 -7.74 0.20 13.29
C LEU A 53 -7.75 0.60 14.77
N LYS A 54 -6.56 0.69 15.38
CA LYS A 54 -6.37 1.14 16.76
C LYS A 54 -6.81 2.59 16.96
N LYS A 55 -6.34 3.52 16.11
CA LYS A 55 -6.66 4.96 16.24
C LYS A 55 -8.13 5.25 15.90
N ALA A 56 -8.72 4.52 14.96
CA ALA A 56 -10.12 4.65 14.60
C ALA A 56 -11.08 4.01 15.62
N LYS A 57 -10.54 3.36 16.66
CA LYS A 57 -11.31 2.66 17.71
C LYS A 57 -12.38 1.75 17.10
N CYS A 58 -11.99 0.95 16.12
CA CYS A 58 -12.90 -0.01 15.50
C CYS A 58 -13.22 -1.11 16.51
N ILE A 59 -14.49 -1.44 16.75
CA ILE A 59 -14.94 -2.45 17.73
C ILE A 59 -16.04 -3.32 17.09
N GLY A 60 -16.07 -4.60 17.44
CA GLY A 60 -17.15 -5.53 17.10
C GLY A 60 -17.34 -5.75 15.58
N PRO A 61 -18.58 -5.94 15.10
CA PRO A 61 -18.85 -6.32 13.71
C PRO A 61 -18.48 -5.24 12.69
N GLU A 62 -18.33 -3.98 13.11
CA GLU A 62 -17.92 -2.88 12.24
C GLU A 62 -16.47 -2.99 11.76
N ILE A 63 -15.61 -3.71 12.50
CA ILE A 63 -14.19 -3.88 12.17
C ILE A 63 -14.02 -4.50 10.78
N LEU A 64 -14.82 -5.52 10.45
CA LEU A 64 -14.77 -6.19 9.15
C LEU A 64 -15.08 -5.20 8.02
N LYS A 65 -16.16 -4.43 8.17
CA LYS A 65 -16.60 -3.43 7.19
C LYS A 65 -15.57 -2.32 7.01
N GLU A 66 -15.00 -1.83 8.10
CA GLU A 66 -13.97 -0.80 8.05
C GLU A 66 -12.65 -1.31 7.47
N THR A 67 -12.25 -2.54 7.78
CA THR A 67 -11.06 -3.18 7.18
C THR A 67 -11.23 -3.31 5.67
N ASN A 68 -12.36 -3.82 5.19
CA ASN A 68 -12.61 -3.98 3.76
C ASN A 68 -12.59 -2.64 3.03
N ARG A 69 -13.23 -1.61 3.60
CA ARG A 69 -13.21 -0.25 3.04
C ARG A 69 -11.79 0.31 2.96
N LEU A 70 -10.97 0.08 3.98
CA LEU A 70 -9.59 0.54 4.02
C LEU A 70 -8.73 -0.19 2.97
N VAL A 71 -8.86 -1.52 2.88
CA VAL A 71 -8.16 -2.34 1.87
C VAL A 71 -8.52 -1.86 0.46
N ILE A 72 -9.82 -1.72 0.15
CA ILE A 72 -10.27 -1.25 -1.17
C ILE A 72 -9.71 0.14 -1.46
N LEU A 73 -9.77 1.06 -0.50
CA LEU A 73 -9.23 2.41 -0.69
C LEU A 73 -7.73 2.37 -0.97
N TRP A 74 -6.95 1.57 -0.24
CA TRP A 74 -5.50 1.51 -0.44
C TRP A 74 -5.12 0.85 -1.76
N ILE A 75 -5.89 -0.13 -2.25
CA ILE A 75 -5.73 -0.68 -3.60
C ILE A 75 -6.00 0.41 -4.65
N VAL A 76 -7.11 1.14 -4.52
CA VAL A 76 -7.46 2.23 -5.45
C VAL A 76 -6.40 3.33 -5.43
N LEU A 77 -5.92 3.74 -4.25
CA LEU A 77 -4.85 4.72 -4.13
C LEU A 77 -3.55 4.21 -4.75
N SER A 78 -3.16 2.95 -4.52
CA SER A 78 -1.98 2.36 -5.15
C SER A 78 -2.09 2.42 -6.68
N PHE A 79 -3.22 1.99 -7.24
CA PHE A 79 -3.47 2.07 -8.68
C PHE A 79 -3.38 3.50 -9.22
N LEU A 80 -4.01 4.46 -8.54
CA LEU A 80 -4.00 5.87 -8.96
C LEU A 80 -2.59 6.47 -8.91
N PHE A 81 -1.81 6.14 -7.89
CA PHE A 81 -0.43 6.59 -7.77
C PHE A 81 0.46 5.96 -8.85
N ASP A 82 0.30 4.67 -9.13
CA ASP A 82 1.03 4.01 -10.22
C ASP A 82 0.68 4.64 -11.59
N ALA A 83 -0.61 4.90 -11.85
CA ALA A 83 -1.03 5.62 -13.06
C ALA A 83 -0.42 7.03 -13.14
N LEU A 84 -0.51 7.79 -12.05
CA LEU A 84 -0.03 9.17 -11.99
C LEU A 84 1.48 9.24 -12.20
N PHE A 85 2.26 8.37 -11.57
CA PHE A 85 3.71 8.39 -11.70
C PHE A 85 4.19 7.81 -13.03
N TYR A 86 3.78 6.58 -13.38
CA TYR A 86 4.37 5.88 -14.51
C TYR A 86 3.75 6.23 -15.87
N ILE A 87 2.48 6.62 -15.92
CA ILE A 87 1.79 6.93 -17.19
C ILE A 87 1.79 8.43 -17.46
N LEU A 88 1.74 9.26 -16.42
CA LEU A 88 1.65 10.71 -16.56
C LEU A 88 2.98 11.41 -16.27
N MET A 89 3.51 11.31 -15.05
CA MET A 89 4.69 12.08 -14.64
C MET A 89 5.97 11.67 -15.36
N VAL A 90 6.30 10.37 -15.42
CA VAL A 90 7.53 9.89 -16.07
C VAL A 90 7.57 10.30 -17.55
N PRO A 91 6.52 10.06 -18.37
CA PRO A 91 6.54 10.50 -19.75
C PRO A 91 6.67 12.02 -19.91
N ILE A 92 6.02 12.82 -19.05
CA ILE A 92 6.17 14.28 -19.06
C ILE A 92 7.61 14.70 -18.75
N LEU A 93 8.24 14.11 -17.72
CA LEU A 93 9.60 14.46 -17.29
C LEU A 93 10.67 14.08 -18.32
N PHE A 94 10.46 12.97 -19.04
CA PHE A 94 11.40 12.49 -20.07
C PHE A 94 10.99 12.87 -21.50
N ASN A 95 9.95 13.70 -21.67
CA ASN A 95 9.39 14.10 -22.96
C ASN A 95 9.04 12.90 -23.88
N GLN A 96 8.51 11.84 -23.29
CA GLN A 96 8.08 10.61 -23.96
C GLN A 96 6.55 10.56 -24.06
N LYS A 97 6.02 9.69 -24.93
CA LYS A 97 4.57 9.47 -25.02
C LYS A 97 4.09 8.62 -23.84
N PRO A 98 2.90 8.89 -23.28
CA PRO A 98 2.29 8.05 -22.25
C PRO A 98 2.21 6.59 -22.69
N ASN A 99 2.78 5.67 -21.91
CA ASN A 99 2.71 4.25 -22.20
C ASN A 99 1.61 3.56 -21.39
N TRP A 100 0.42 3.44 -21.99
CA TRP A 100 -0.72 2.76 -21.36
C TRP A 100 -0.55 1.23 -21.29
N THR A 101 0.41 0.63 -22.02
CA THR A 101 0.69 -0.82 -21.90
C THR A 101 1.35 -1.17 -20.58
N PHE A 102 1.81 -0.18 -19.80
CA PHE A 102 2.42 -0.36 -18.48
C PHE A 102 1.60 -1.30 -17.57
N PHE A 103 0.27 -1.16 -17.55
CA PHE A 103 -0.59 -2.02 -16.74
C PHE A 103 -0.65 -3.47 -17.21
N ILE A 104 -0.46 -3.71 -18.51
CA ILE A 104 -0.40 -5.05 -19.09
C ILE A 104 0.97 -5.66 -18.79
N ASP A 105 2.04 -4.88 -19.01
CA ASP A 105 3.43 -5.32 -18.86
C ASP A 105 3.80 -5.60 -17.40
N GLN A 106 3.26 -4.80 -16.46
CA GLN A 106 3.49 -4.94 -15.01
C GLN A 106 2.35 -5.63 -14.28
N SER A 107 1.35 -6.14 -15.01
CA SER A 107 0.16 -6.82 -14.47
C SER A 107 0.48 -7.77 -13.30
N PRO A 108 1.42 -8.73 -13.44
CA PRO A 108 1.69 -9.69 -12.35
C PRO A 108 2.15 -9.03 -11.04
N TRP A 109 2.97 -7.98 -11.14
CA TRP A 109 3.51 -7.26 -9.97
C TRP A 109 2.46 -6.38 -9.32
N ILE A 110 1.61 -5.75 -10.14
CA ILE A 110 0.49 -4.92 -9.69
C ILE A 110 -0.52 -5.78 -8.92
N TRP A 111 -0.91 -6.93 -9.47
CA TRP A 111 -1.80 -7.87 -8.79
C TRP A 111 -1.20 -8.41 -7.49
N LEU A 112 0.09 -8.75 -7.49
CA LEU A 112 0.79 -9.19 -6.28
C LEU A 112 0.75 -8.13 -5.17
N ASN A 113 0.92 -6.85 -5.51
CA ASN A 113 0.81 -5.75 -4.57
C ASN A 113 -0.61 -5.67 -3.98
N TYR A 114 -1.65 -5.75 -4.81
CA TYR A 114 -3.05 -5.70 -4.34
C TYR A 114 -3.41 -6.89 -3.46
N THR A 115 -2.97 -8.09 -3.82
CA THR A 115 -3.14 -9.29 -2.99
C THR A 115 -2.41 -9.13 -1.65
N THR A 116 -1.23 -8.53 -1.65
CA THR A 116 -0.47 -8.24 -0.42
C THR A 116 -1.22 -7.26 0.48
N ILE A 117 -1.74 -6.15 -0.07
CA ILE A 117 -2.56 -5.18 0.68
C ILE A 117 -3.79 -5.87 1.29
N PHE A 118 -4.47 -6.73 0.51
CA PHE A 118 -5.64 -7.49 0.97
C PHE A 118 -5.29 -8.41 2.15
N ILE A 119 -4.25 -9.23 1.99
CA ILE A 119 -3.80 -10.17 3.03
C ILE A 119 -3.40 -9.40 4.30
N LEU A 120 -2.58 -8.35 4.17
CA LEU A 120 -2.09 -7.58 5.31
C LEU A 120 -3.21 -6.88 6.06
N GLY A 121 -4.19 -6.30 5.37
CA GLY A 121 -5.34 -5.69 6.02
C GLY A 121 -6.09 -6.69 6.91
N HIS A 122 -6.29 -7.92 6.42
CA HIS A 122 -6.96 -8.97 7.19
C HIS A 122 -6.10 -9.56 8.31
N VAL A 123 -4.81 -9.79 8.09
CA VAL A 123 -3.87 -10.23 9.14
C VAL A 123 -3.80 -9.19 10.26
N SER A 124 -3.66 -7.91 9.91
CA SER A 124 -3.60 -6.81 10.88
C SER A 124 -4.89 -6.68 11.68
N ARG A 125 -6.03 -6.95 11.05
CA ARG A 125 -7.33 -7.04 11.73
C ARG A 125 -7.35 -8.16 12.76
N PHE A 126 -6.88 -9.36 12.42
CA PHE A 126 -6.83 -10.48 13.36
C PHE A 126 -5.91 -10.17 14.55
N ILE A 127 -4.74 -9.57 14.31
CA ILE A 127 -3.82 -9.12 15.36
C ILE A 127 -4.48 -8.06 16.25
N TYR A 128 -5.20 -7.11 15.65
CA TYR A 128 -5.92 -6.08 16.40
C TYR A 128 -7.03 -6.65 17.28
N LEU A 129 -7.86 -7.56 16.74
CA LEU A 129 -8.91 -8.24 17.50
C LEU A 129 -8.35 -9.03 18.68
N LYS A 130 -7.27 -9.79 18.46
CA LYS A 130 -6.59 -10.53 19.53
C LYS A 130 -6.18 -9.61 20.69
N ASN A 131 -5.55 -8.48 20.38
CA ASN A 131 -5.09 -7.51 21.38
C ASN A 131 -6.20 -6.75 22.13
N ILE A 132 -7.46 -6.76 21.66
CA ILE A 132 -8.58 -6.13 22.38
C ILE A 132 -9.25 -7.12 23.34
N HIS A 133 -9.10 -8.42 23.09
CA HIS A 133 -9.67 -9.50 23.88
C HIS A 133 -8.69 -10.09 24.92
N GLU A 134 -7.44 -9.63 24.93
CA GLU A 134 -6.44 -9.83 25.99
C GLU A 134 -6.46 -8.63 26.96
#